data_AF-A0A3B9PRF3-F1
#
_entry.id   AF-A0A3B9PRF3-F1
#
_cell.length_a   1.000
_cell.length_b   1.000
_cell.length_c   1.000
_cell.angle_alpha   90.00
_cell.angle_beta   90.00
_cell.angle_gamma   90.00
#
_symmetry.space_group_name_H-M   'P 1'
#
loop_
_entity.id
_entity.type
_entity.pdbx_description
1 polymer ?
#
loop_
_entity_poly.entity_id
_entity_poly.type
_entity_poly.pdbx_seq_one_letter_code
_entity_poly.pdbx_strand_id
1 'polypeptide(L)'
;MKPFLFLVILFFGYISLHAQDLYEGRVITSIKVEISGPPTVGQSYIKQNLQIEEGSIYGTASIDKSIRNLMDTGSIKDVKVFVDPENSNQDGLGVVFKVVTKPRIEKIIFDGNDELSDKKLSKTIVSYEGELYDESVAKADKILLENLYLEKGFWNSSVNYQVIASKNDPSKIILQFDVRENDSRKIRKVLFSGNTQLKDNELLDVMETAPWRFWRFWSKRSKYLPRVLEEDLDKISQTYRNEGFLDVRIDHANITLTKVGSSRIDLNIQIDEGSRSYFGEQRVFGQAVLDEKTILDDTLVKTGDPYSPALLSKERSRIKRLYGNDGYLDTQIRVNRKSNLEKNQIDLDFEITENNKFTVNTIEVRGNEKTKTIVLIRELALAPGETFDLTRMETSEARLKNTRLFERVDISDESISSRDPELRNSRRNLIVDVEEGRTGHVSFGVGFSTLEKAMMYAEFRQGNFDLMKWRAPHRLQGDGQKFRLRLKL
;
A
#
# COMPACT_ATOMS: atom_id res chain seq x y z
N MET A 1 -42.33 -4.04 -53.19
CA MET A 1 -43.38 -4.38 -52.19
C MET A 1 -42.79 -5.35 -51.17
N LYS A 2 -43.00 -5.02 -49.88
CA LYS A 2 -42.76 -5.75 -48.61
C LYS A 2 -42.69 -7.31 -48.66
N PRO A 3 -42.33 -8.02 -47.56
CA PRO A 3 -41.27 -7.84 -46.54
C PRO A 3 -40.70 -9.21 -46.03
N PHE A 4 -40.00 -9.20 -44.88
CA PHE A 4 -39.88 -10.31 -43.90
C PHE A 4 -38.85 -11.43 -44.13
N LEU A 5 -37.70 -11.35 -43.43
CA LEU A 5 -37.24 -12.44 -42.54
C LEU A 5 -36.12 -11.91 -41.61
N PHE A 6 -36.49 -11.46 -40.42
CA PHE A 6 -35.57 -11.16 -39.33
C PHE A 6 -36.17 -11.70 -38.04
N LEU A 7 -35.99 -12.99 -37.78
CA LEU A 7 -36.11 -13.63 -36.46
C LEU A 7 -35.58 -15.07 -36.59
N VAL A 8 -35.18 -15.68 -35.48
CA VAL A 8 -34.54 -17.00 -35.34
C VAL A 8 -33.01 -16.98 -35.31
N ILE A 9 -32.42 -16.22 -34.39
CA ILE A 9 -31.18 -16.61 -33.71
C ILE A 9 -31.29 -16.14 -32.25
N LEU A 10 -32.01 -16.88 -31.41
CA LEU A 10 -31.97 -16.70 -29.96
C LEU A 10 -32.63 -17.89 -29.25
N PHE A 11 -32.19 -19.12 -29.54
CA PHE A 11 -32.62 -20.30 -28.78
C PHE A 11 -31.58 -21.45 -28.77
N PHE A 12 -30.29 -21.11 -28.69
CA PHE A 12 -29.21 -22.10 -28.53
C PHE A 12 -28.33 -21.87 -27.29
N GLY A 13 -28.72 -20.97 -26.39
CA GLY A 13 -27.97 -20.62 -25.18
C GLY A 13 -28.42 -21.33 -23.89
N TYR A 14 -29.53 -22.08 -23.90
CA TYR A 14 -30.14 -22.64 -22.69
C TYR A 14 -30.03 -24.16 -22.51
N ILE A 15 -29.44 -24.91 -23.47
CA ILE A 15 -29.43 -26.38 -23.41
C ILE A 15 -28.19 -26.96 -22.69
N SER A 16 -27.14 -26.18 -22.46
CA SER A 16 -25.91 -26.72 -21.85
C SER A 16 -25.93 -26.88 -20.33
N LEU A 17 -26.96 -26.39 -19.63
CA LEU A 17 -27.03 -26.43 -18.15
C LEU A 17 -27.78 -27.63 -17.56
N HIS A 18 -28.50 -28.43 -18.37
CA HIS A 18 -29.27 -29.60 -17.89
C HIS A 18 -28.65 -30.96 -18.24
N ALA A 19 -27.47 -31.01 -18.84
CA ALA A 19 -26.83 -32.28 -19.23
C ALA A 19 -26.10 -32.97 -18.05
N GLN A 20 -25.76 -32.26 -16.98
CA GLN A 20 -25.05 -32.81 -15.83
C GLN A 20 -25.98 -33.49 -14.80
N ASP A 21 -27.24 -33.06 -14.71
CA ASP A 21 -28.25 -33.67 -13.81
C ASP A 21 -28.68 -35.08 -14.26
N LEU A 22 -28.43 -35.44 -15.53
CA LEU A 22 -28.91 -36.69 -16.13
C LEU A 22 -28.20 -37.97 -15.59
N TYR A 23 -27.05 -37.78 -14.94
CA TYR A 23 -26.16 -38.87 -14.50
C TYR A 23 -26.01 -38.95 -12.99
N GLU A 24 -26.63 -38.04 -12.25
CA GLU A 24 -26.56 -38.00 -10.79
C GLU A 24 -27.18 -39.28 -10.18
N GLY A 25 -26.48 -39.90 -9.23
CA GLY A 25 -26.94 -41.13 -8.58
C GLY A 25 -26.53 -42.43 -9.28
N ARG A 26 -25.94 -42.40 -10.49
CA ARG A 26 -25.47 -43.62 -11.20
C ARG A 26 -24.16 -44.14 -10.61
N VAL A 27 -23.90 -45.44 -10.71
CA VAL A 27 -22.64 -46.05 -10.24
C VAL A 27 -21.54 -45.87 -11.30
N ILE A 28 -20.38 -45.39 -10.89
CA ILE A 28 -19.21 -45.25 -11.76
C ILE A 28 -18.59 -46.62 -11.98
N THR A 29 -18.59 -47.12 -13.21
CA THR A 29 -18.07 -48.46 -13.54
C THR A 29 -16.63 -48.43 -14.04
N SER A 30 -16.18 -47.31 -14.61
CA SER A 30 -14.80 -47.15 -15.07
C SER A 30 -14.33 -45.70 -15.00
N ILE A 31 -13.05 -45.51 -14.62
CA ILE A 31 -12.39 -44.20 -14.62
C ILE A 31 -11.17 -44.24 -15.55
N LYS A 32 -11.29 -43.58 -16.70
CA LYS A 32 -10.22 -43.42 -17.68
C LYS A 32 -9.55 -42.06 -17.49
N VAL A 33 -8.21 -42.04 -17.50
CA VAL A 33 -7.43 -40.81 -17.43
C VAL A 33 -6.62 -40.66 -18.72
N GLU A 34 -6.92 -39.62 -19.48
CA GLU A 34 -6.19 -39.23 -20.68
C GLU A 34 -5.33 -38.02 -20.37
N ILE A 35 -4.02 -38.22 -20.32
CA ILE A 35 -3.05 -37.15 -20.07
C ILE A 35 -2.63 -36.56 -21.41
N SER A 36 -2.71 -35.24 -21.49
CA SER A 36 -2.29 -34.46 -22.65
C SER A 36 -1.24 -33.44 -22.23
N GLY A 37 -0.29 -33.16 -23.13
CA GLY A 37 0.85 -32.30 -22.81
C GLY A 37 2.03 -33.06 -22.18
N PRO A 38 2.95 -32.36 -21.50
CA PRO A 38 4.21 -32.92 -20.99
C PRO A 38 3.96 -33.98 -19.91
N PRO A 39 4.62 -35.16 -19.92
CA PRO A 39 4.35 -36.24 -18.96
C PRO A 39 4.93 -35.95 -17.55
N THR A 40 4.51 -34.85 -16.92
CA THR A 40 5.02 -34.35 -15.63
C THR A 40 4.48 -35.11 -14.43
N VAL A 41 3.25 -35.62 -14.51
CA VAL A 41 2.62 -36.48 -13.51
C VAL A 41 2.02 -37.71 -14.18
N GLY A 42 2.09 -38.86 -13.50
CA GLY A 42 1.53 -40.11 -14.01
C GLY A 42 0.05 -40.29 -13.68
N GLN A 43 -0.61 -41.25 -14.35
CA GLN A 43 -2.03 -41.55 -14.14
C GLN A 43 -2.34 -41.94 -12.69
N SER A 44 -1.45 -42.67 -12.01
CA SER A 44 -1.64 -43.06 -10.61
C SER A 44 -1.74 -41.85 -9.68
N TYR A 45 -0.94 -40.81 -9.92
CA TYR A 45 -0.99 -39.58 -9.14
C TYR A 45 -2.31 -38.83 -9.36
N ILE A 46 -2.79 -38.79 -10.61
CA ILE A 46 -4.09 -38.19 -10.93
C ILE A 46 -5.21 -38.96 -10.22
N LYS A 47 -5.23 -40.30 -10.32
CA LYS A 47 -6.25 -41.14 -9.67
C LYS A 47 -6.29 -40.97 -8.15
N GLN A 48 -5.13 -40.83 -7.49
CA GLN A 48 -5.05 -40.61 -6.03
C GLN A 48 -5.63 -39.27 -5.57
N ASN A 49 -5.72 -38.27 -6.45
CA ASN A 49 -6.27 -36.95 -6.13
C ASN A 49 -7.77 -36.83 -6.45
N LEU A 50 -8.36 -37.84 -7.08
CA LEU A 50 -9.80 -37.90 -7.32
C LEU A 50 -10.56 -38.19 -6.02
N GLN A 51 -11.79 -37.71 -5.93
CA GLN A 51 -12.74 -37.97 -4.84
C GLN A 51 -13.82 -38.97 -5.27
N ILE A 52 -13.51 -39.74 -6.30
CA ILE A 52 -14.35 -40.77 -6.89
C ILE A 52 -13.52 -42.02 -7.10
N GLU A 53 -14.15 -43.17 -6.97
CA GLU A 53 -13.56 -44.48 -7.22
C GLU A 53 -14.52 -45.32 -8.05
N GLU A 54 -14.00 -46.35 -8.72
CA GLU A 54 -14.85 -47.32 -9.41
C GLU A 54 -15.74 -48.03 -8.36
N GLY A 55 -17.05 -48.08 -8.62
CA GLY A 55 -18.08 -48.53 -7.69
C GLY A 55 -18.74 -47.42 -6.85
N SER A 56 -18.23 -46.18 -6.88
CA SER A 56 -18.84 -45.04 -6.18
C SER A 56 -19.99 -44.40 -6.99
N ILE A 57 -20.86 -43.64 -6.30
CA ILE A 57 -21.98 -42.94 -6.92
C ILE A 57 -21.47 -41.65 -7.60
N TYR A 58 -21.85 -41.45 -8.85
CA TYR A 58 -21.61 -40.22 -9.58
C TYR A 58 -22.39 -39.07 -8.96
N GLY A 59 -21.67 -38.04 -8.55
CA GLY A 59 -22.22 -36.79 -8.05
C GLY A 59 -21.37 -35.62 -8.51
N THR A 60 -22.03 -34.56 -8.99
CA THR A 60 -21.38 -33.36 -9.52
C THR A 60 -20.44 -32.73 -8.49
N ALA A 61 -20.84 -32.71 -7.21
CA ALA A 61 -20.01 -32.22 -6.12
C ALA A 61 -18.67 -32.98 -5.96
N SER A 62 -18.68 -34.31 -6.15
CA SER A 62 -17.47 -35.14 -6.07
C SER A 62 -16.56 -34.93 -7.29
N ILE A 63 -17.15 -34.70 -8.46
CA ILE A 63 -16.40 -34.34 -9.69
C ILE A 63 -15.75 -32.97 -9.53
N ASP A 64 -16.50 -31.96 -9.10
CA ASP A 64 -15.97 -30.62 -8.89
C ASP A 64 -14.87 -30.61 -7.83
N LYS A 65 -15.04 -31.38 -6.76
CA LYS A 65 -14.00 -31.53 -5.73
C LYS A 65 -12.76 -32.23 -6.28
N SER A 66 -12.93 -33.21 -7.16
CA SER A 66 -11.81 -33.87 -7.86
C SER A 66 -11.07 -32.91 -8.78
N ILE A 67 -11.80 -32.10 -9.56
CA ILE A 67 -11.22 -31.05 -10.41
C ILE A 67 -10.44 -30.04 -9.55
N ARG A 68 -11.05 -29.56 -8.46
CA ARG A 68 -10.39 -28.63 -7.53
C ARG A 68 -9.12 -29.23 -6.94
N ASN A 69 -9.18 -30.44 -6.38
CA ASN A 69 -8.00 -31.13 -5.84
C ASN A 69 -6.87 -31.23 -6.87
N LEU A 70 -7.21 -31.59 -8.12
CA LEU A 70 -6.24 -31.69 -9.21
C LEU A 70 -5.63 -30.32 -9.55
N MET A 71 -6.44 -29.27 -9.65
CA MET A 71 -5.95 -27.91 -9.90
C MET A 71 -5.09 -27.38 -8.74
N ASP A 72 -5.47 -27.68 -7.51
CA ASP A 72 -4.77 -27.29 -6.27
C ASP A 72 -3.40 -27.95 -6.15
N THR A 73 -3.14 -29.06 -6.86
CA THR A 73 -1.78 -29.64 -6.94
C THR A 73 -0.78 -28.72 -7.63
N GLY A 74 -1.24 -27.69 -8.36
CA GLY A 74 -0.41 -26.77 -9.13
C GLY A 74 0.26 -27.38 -10.37
N SER A 75 0.30 -28.71 -10.49
CA SER A 75 0.93 -29.46 -11.59
C SER A 75 0.05 -29.57 -12.84
N ILE A 76 -1.21 -29.17 -12.72
CA ILE A 76 -2.24 -29.34 -13.73
C ILE A 76 -2.63 -27.97 -14.28
N LYS A 77 -2.65 -27.85 -15.60
CA LYS A 77 -3.04 -26.65 -16.35
C LYS A 77 -4.55 -26.60 -16.56
N ASP A 78 -5.16 -27.73 -16.91
CA ASP A 78 -6.57 -27.82 -17.23
C ASP A 78 -7.08 -29.25 -16.98
N VAL A 79 -8.35 -29.38 -16.59
CA VAL A 79 -9.03 -30.67 -16.40
C VAL A 79 -10.40 -30.58 -17.03
N LYS A 80 -10.70 -31.50 -17.94
CA LYS A 80 -12.03 -31.67 -18.52
C LYS A 80 -12.52 -33.08 -18.27
N VAL A 81 -13.78 -33.18 -17.84
CA VAL A 81 -14.41 -34.45 -17.51
C VAL A 81 -15.50 -34.71 -18.53
N PHE A 82 -15.47 -35.90 -19.14
CA PHE A 82 -16.43 -36.36 -20.12
C PHE A 82 -17.02 -37.71 -19.68
N VAL A 83 -18.23 -38.00 -20.12
CA VAL A 83 -18.79 -39.35 -20.03
C VAL A 83 -18.21 -40.19 -21.16
N ASP A 84 -17.82 -41.42 -20.85
CA ASP A 84 -17.38 -42.42 -21.84
C ASP A 84 -18.61 -43.17 -22.38
N PRO A 85 -19.06 -42.91 -23.62
CA PRO A 85 -20.27 -43.56 -24.15
C PRO A 85 -20.08 -45.06 -24.39
N GLU A 86 -18.85 -45.52 -24.61
CA GLU A 86 -18.56 -46.93 -24.92
C GLU A 86 -18.59 -47.79 -23.65
N ASN A 87 -18.29 -47.18 -22.50
CA ASN A 87 -18.25 -47.85 -21.19
C ASN A 87 -19.41 -47.45 -20.27
N SER A 88 -20.43 -46.77 -20.81
CA SER A 88 -21.65 -46.42 -20.08
C SER A 88 -22.82 -47.29 -20.54
N ASN A 89 -23.55 -47.89 -19.61
CA ASN A 89 -24.74 -48.70 -19.86
C ASN A 89 -25.93 -48.17 -19.02
N GLN A 90 -27.03 -48.93 -18.93
CA GLN A 90 -28.24 -48.48 -18.23
C GLN A 90 -28.01 -48.29 -16.71
N ASP A 91 -27.09 -49.05 -16.11
CA ASP A 91 -26.85 -49.09 -14.66
C ASP A 91 -25.47 -48.54 -14.22
N GLY A 92 -24.59 -48.26 -15.18
CA GLY A 92 -23.18 -47.94 -14.97
C GLY A 92 -22.67 -46.83 -15.87
N LEU A 93 -21.81 -45.97 -15.32
CA LEU A 93 -21.28 -44.78 -15.99
C LEU A 93 -19.75 -44.84 -16.11
N GLY A 94 -19.23 -44.74 -17.33
CA GLY A 94 -17.82 -44.54 -17.59
C GLY A 94 -17.45 -43.06 -17.57
N VAL A 95 -16.35 -42.68 -16.92
CA VAL A 95 -15.90 -41.27 -16.82
C VAL A 95 -14.48 -41.14 -17.37
N VAL A 96 -14.26 -40.14 -18.23
CA VAL A 96 -12.95 -39.80 -18.81
C VAL A 96 -12.47 -38.45 -18.30
N PHE A 97 -11.34 -38.44 -17.60
CA PHE A 97 -10.62 -37.23 -17.22
C PHE A 97 -9.56 -36.92 -18.27
N LYS A 98 -9.77 -35.85 -19.04
CA LYS A 98 -8.75 -35.27 -19.93
C LYS A 98 -7.98 -34.22 -19.14
N VAL A 99 -6.74 -34.52 -18.81
CA VAL A 99 -5.89 -33.68 -17.96
C VAL A 99 -4.76 -33.10 -18.79
N VAL A 100 -4.56 -31.78 -18.72
CA VAL A 100 -3.40 -31.10 -19.30
C VAL A 100 -2.43 -30.79 -18.18
N THR A 101 -1.21 -31.31 -18.27
CA THR A 101 -0.16 -31.12 -17.25
C THR A 101 0.74 -29.92 -17.58
N LYS A 102 1.32 -29.29 -16.55
CA LYS A 102 2.29 -28.20 -16.72
C LYS A 102 3.70 -28.78 -16.93
N PRO A 103 4.53 -28.22 -17.82
CA PRO A 103 5.93 -28.64 -17.96
C PRO A 103 6.79 -28.13 -16.79
N ARG A 104 7.97 -28.72 -16.62
CA ARG A 104 9.00 -28.18 -15.72
C ARG A 104 9.99 -27.29 -16.46
N ILE A 105 10.48 -26.24 -15.80
CA ILE A 105 11.56 -25.41 -16.33
C ILE A 105 12.86 -26.20 -16.20
N GLU A 106 13.48 -26.58 -17.32
CA GLU A 106 14.81 -27.20 -17.33
C GLU A 106 15.89 -26.15 -17.10
N LYS A 107 15.79 -25.03 -17.82
CA LYS A 107 16.80 -23.99 -17.85
C LYS A 107 16.14 -22.64 -18.11
N ILE A 108 16.68 -21.59 -17.49
CA ILE A 108 16.35 -20.20 -17.83
C ILE A 108 17.53 -19.60 -18.58
N ILE A 109 17.25 -19.01 -19.74
CA ILE A 109 18.27 -18.38 -20.59
C ILE A 109 17.92 -16.91 -20.73
N PHE A 110 18.91 -16.03 -20.60
CA PHE A 110 18.80 -14.63 -20.93
C PHE A 110 19.64 -14.39 -22.18
N ASP A 111 19.07 -13.70 -23.17
CA ASP A 111 19.77 -13.30 -24.39
C ASP A 111 19.69 -11.79 -24.57
N GLY A 112 20.75 -11.18 -25.08
CA GLY A 112 20.86 -9.73 -25.28
C GLY A 112 21.06 -8.91 -24.00
N ASN A 113 21.49 -9.51 -22.89
CA ASN A 113 21.76 -8.85 -21.62
C ASN A 113 23.26 -8.55 -21.38
N ASP A 114 23.85 -7.68 -22.19
CA ASP A 114 25.28 -7.37 -22.13
C ASP A 114 25.69 -6.57 -20.88
N GLU A 115 24.81 -5.68 -20.40
CA GLU A 115 25.09 -4.76 -19.29
C GLU A 115 24.74 -5.34 -17.91
N LEU A 116 23.81 -6.31 -17.85
CA LEU A 116 23.41 -6.98 -16.61
C LEU A 116 23.68 -8.48 -16.65
N SER A 117 24.47 -8.98 -15.70
CA SER A 117 24.77 -10.42 -15.59
C SER A 117 23.53 -11.30 -15.38
N ASP A 118 23.52 -12.51 -15.93
CA ASP A 118 22.47 -13.53 -15.74
C ASP A 118 22.14 -13.77 -14.27
N LYS A 119 23.16 -13.78 -13.40
CA LYS A 119 22.99 -13.94 -11.94
C LYS A 119 22.13 -12.84 -11.33
N LYS A 120 22.20 -11.62 -11.86
CA LYS A 120 21.39 -10.49 -11.39
C LYS A 120 19.96 -10.61 -11.91
N LEU A 121 19.77 -11.02 -13.17
CA LEU A 121 18.45 -11.25 -13.76
C LEU A 121 17.72 -12.40 -13.04
N SER A 122 18.41 -13.53 -12.85
CA SER A 122 17.91 -14.72 -12.14
C SER A 122 17.51 -14.42 -10.69
N LYS A 123 18.18 -13.49 -10.01
CA LYS A 123 17.81 -13.06 -8.65
C LYS A 123 16.62 -12.10 -8.58
N THR A 124 16.21 -11.56 -9.73
CA THR A 124 15.16 -10.56 -9.82
C THR A 124 13.82 -11.19 -10.16
N ILE A 125 13.83 -12.23 -10.99
CA ILE A 125 12.64 -13.02 -11.32
C ILE A 125 12.25 -13.97 -10.18
N VAL A 126 10.99 -14.37 -10.18
CA VAL A 126 10.45 -15.41 -9.30
C VAL A 126 10.78 -16.80 -9.85
N SER A 127 10.77 -16.95 -11.18
CA SER A 127 10.99 -18.27 -11.77
C SER A 127 12.41 -18.82 -11.53
N TYR A 128 12.52 -20.13 -11.30
CA TYR A 128 13.79 -20.83 -11.11
C TYR A 128 13.80 -22.23 -11.74
N GLU A 129 15.00 -22.72 -12.04
CA GLU A 129 15.19 -24.02 -12.69
C GLU A 129 14.66 -25.18 -11.81
N GLY A 130 13.89 -26.08 -12.41
CA GLY A 130 13.30 -27.27 -11.79
C GLY A 130 11.84 -27.12 -11.35
N GLU A 131 11.31 -25.90 -11.28
CA GLU A 131 9.91 -25.65 -10.91
C GLU A 131 8.93 -25.94 -12.07
N LEU A 132 7.63 -25.88 -11.77
CA LEU A 132 6.57 -25.98 -12.77
C LEU A 132 6.37 -24.63 -13.47
N TYR A 133 6.36 -24.64 -14.80
CA TYR A 133 6.12 -23.43 -15.59
C TYR A 133 4.70 -22.91 -15.38
N ASP A 134 4.58 -21.62 -15.03
CA ASP A 134 3.33 -20.90 -15.01
C ASP A 134 3.42 -19.64 -15.88
N GLU A 135 2.48 -19.50 -16.82
CA GLU A 135 2.47 -18.37 -17.76
C GLU A 135 2.26 -17.03 -17.06
N SER A 136 1.50 -17.00 -15.96
CA SER A 136 1.25 -15.77 -15.21
C SER A 136 2.52 -15.31 -14.50
N VAL A 137 3.30 -16.26 -13.96
CA VAL A 137 4.59 -16.00 -13.32
C VAL A 137 5.61 -15.53 -14.36
N ALA A 138 5.71 -16.19 -15.53
CA ALA A 138 6.61 -15.75 -16.60
C ALA A 138 6.30 -14.32 -17.11
N LYS A 139 5.00 -13.96 -17.19
CA LYS A 139 4.59 -12.58 -17.50
C LYS A 139 4.99 -11.59 -16.42
N ALA A 140 4.82 -11.95 -15.14
CA ALA A 140 5.26 -11.12 -14.03
C ALA A 140 6.79 -10.94 -14.02
N ASP A 141 7.53 -12.00 -14.31
CA ASP A 141 9.00 -11.98 -14.39
C ASP A 141 9.51 -11.09 -15.52
N LYS A 142 8.87 -11.12 -16.70
CA LYS A 142 9.14 -10.14 -17.76
C LYS A 142 9.05 -8.70 -17.23
N ILE A 143 7.96 -8.37 -16.51
CA ILE A 143 7.75 -7.02 -15.96
C ILE A 143 8.82 -6.68 -14.90
N LEU A 144 9.20 -7.65 -14.06
CA LEU A 144 10.27 -7.46 -13.07
C LEU A 144 11.62 -7.14 -13.74
N LEU A 145 11.94 -7.82 -14.85
CA LEU A 145 13.14 -7.55 -15.63
C LEU A 145 13.08 -6.18 -16.32
N GLU A 146 11.95 -5.81 -16.94
CA GLU A 146 11.75 -4.47 -17.52
C GLU A 146 11.97 -3.39 -16.46
N ASN A 147 11.37 -3.54 -15.28
CA ASN A 147 11.55 -2.62 -14.16
C ASN A 147 13.00 -2.54 -13.68
N LEU A 148 13.72 -3.67 -13.61
CA LEU A 148 15.14 -3.68 -13.26
C LEU A 148 15.97 -2.88 -14.26
N TYR A 149 15.71 -3.03 -15.56
CA TYR A 149 16.40 -2.26 -16.60
C TYR A 149 16.07 -0.77 -16.51
N LEU A 150 14.81 -0.40 -16.28
CA LEU A 150 14.41 0.98 -16.00
C LEU A 150 15.15 1.54 -14.78
N GLU A 151 15.21 0.80 -13.66
CA GLU A 151 15.98 1.18 -12.47
C GLU A 151 17.49 1.34 -12.73
N LYS A 152 18.02 0.72 -13.77
CA LYS A 152 19.42 0.84 -14.19
C LYS A 152 19.65 1.97 -15.19
N GLY A 153 18.59 2.62 -15.67
CA GLY A 153 18.63 3.78 -16.57
C GLY A 153 18.38 3.45 -18.04
N PHE A 154 17.99 2.20 -18.33
CA PHE A 154 17.65 1.73 -19.68
C PHE A 154 16.17 1.99 -19.95
N TRP A 155 15.81 3.26 -20.09
CA TRP A 155 14.42 3.74 -20.18
C TRP A 155 13.66 3.24 -21.42
N ASN A 156 14.37 2.85 -22.48
CA ASN A 156 13.80 2.28 -23.70
C ASN A 156 14.16 0.81 -23.90
N SER A 157 14.50 0.09 -22.83
CA SER A 157 14.69 -1.35 -22.89
C SER A 157 13.37 -2.08 -23.12
N SER A 158 13.43 -3.28 -23.67
CA SER A 158 12.27 -4.17 -23.80
C SER A 158 12.67 -5.60 -23.48
N VAL A 159 11.84 -6.32 -22.74
CA VAL A 159 12.06 -7.74 -22.47
C VAL A 159 10.91 -8.53 -23.07
N ASN A 160 11.23 -9.58 -23.82
CA ASN A 160 10.26 -10.58 -24.25
C ASN A 160 10.65 -11.93 -23.68
N TYR A 161 9.73 -12.88 -23.70
CA TYR A 161 10.04 -14.25 -23.32
C TYR A 161 9.46 -15.23 -24.32
N GLN A 162 10.13 -16.37 -24.46
CA GLN A 162 9.75 -17.48 -25.30
C GLN A 162 9.84 -18.77 -24.49
N VAL A 163 8.93 -19.70 -24.78
CA VAL A 163 8.90 -21.03 -24.18
C VAL A 163 9.31 -22.02 -25.26
N ILE A 164 10.48 -22.63 -25.09
CA ILE A 164 11.06 -23.56 -26.06
C ILE A 164 10.97 -24.97 -25.47
N ALA A 165 10.46 -25.94 -26.23
CA ALA A 165 10.45 -27.33 -25.79
C ALA A 165 11.89 -27.87 -25.67
N SER A 166 12.20 -28.60 -24.59
CA SER A 166 13.51 -29.23 -24.46
C SER A 166 13.72 -30.30 -25.53
N LYS A 167 14.94 -30.36 -26.09
CA LYS A 167 15.34 -31.41 -27.02
C LYS A 167 15.55 -32.76 -26.35
N ASN A 168 15.85 -32.76 -25.05
CA ASN A 168 16.23 -33.96 -24.30
C ASN A 168 15.03 -34.61 -23.60
N ASP A 169 14.06 -33.80 -23.16
CA ASP A 169 12.95 -34.25 -22.33
C ASP A 169 11.65 -33.52 -22.69
N PRO A 170 10.67 -34.20 -23.32
CA PRO A 170 9.39 -33.60 -23.69
C PRO A 170 8.56 -33.07 -22.50
N SER A 171 8.91 -33.46 -21.26
CA SER A 171 8.25 -32.95 -20.05
C SER A 171 8.76 -31.58 -19.60
N LYS A 172 9.83 -31.08 -20.24
CA LYS A 172 10.54 -29.88 -19.83
C LYS A 172 10.56 -28.80 -20.91
N ILE A 173 10.66 -27.56 -20.46
CA ILE A 173 10.81 -26.38 -21.31
C ILE A 173 12.02 -25.56 -20.89
N ILE A 174 12.55 -24.82 -21.86
CA ILE A 174 13.54 -23.76 -21.65
C ILE A 174 12.77 -22.45 -21.70
N LEU A 175 12.87 -21.67 -20.62
CA LEU A 175 12.31 -20.32 -20.56
C LEU A 175 13.39 -19.34 -20.99
N GLN A 176 13.25 -18.77 -22.18
CA GLN A 176 14.22 -17.81 -22.73
C GLN A 176 13.65 -16.40 -22.62
N PHE A 177 14.41 -15.49 -22.01
CA PHE A 177 14.11 -14.05 -21.99
C PHE A 177 15.01 -13.34 -22.99
N ASP A 178 14.39 -12.74 -24.01
CA ASP A 178 15.08 -11.93 -25.02
C ASP A 178 15.04 -10.46 -24.57
N VAL A 179 16.20 -9.93 -24.21
CA VAL A 179 16.37 -8.56 -23.74
C VAL A 179 16.91 -7.69 -24.88
N ARG A 180 16.31 -6.52 -25.05
CA ARG A 180 16.91 -5.41 -25.81
C ARG A 180 17.20 -4.30 -24.83
N GLU A 181 18.46 -4.15 -24.42
CA GLU A 181 18.86 -3.18 -23.39
C GLU A 181 18.76 -1.74 -23.89
N ASN A 182 19.20 -1.48 -25.13
CA ASN A 182 19.34 -0.14 -25.71
C ASN A 182 20.24 0.79 -24.85
N ASP A 183 20.26 2.10 -25.15
CA ASP A 183 21.15 3.05 -24.46
C ASP A 183 20.73 3.32 -23.01
N SER A 184 21.65 3.12 -22.06
CA SER A 184 21.49 3.70 -20.72
C SER A 184 21.69 5.21 -20.77
N ARG A 185 20.70 5.97 -20.31
CA ARG A 185 20.77 7.44 -20.30
C ARG A 185 20.45 8.02 -18.93
N LYS A 186 21.17 9.08 -18.58
CA LYS A 186 20.97 9.83 -17.34
C LYS A 186 20.23 11.13 -17.61
N ILE A 187 19.40 11.55 -16.67
CA ILE A 187 18.71 12.84 -16.74
C ILE A 187 19.74 13.95 -16.61
N ARG A 188 19.81 14.82 -17.62
CA ARG A 188 20.72 15.97 -17.65
C ARG A 188 20.03 17.23 -17.14
N LYS A 189 18.81 17.49 -17.59
CA LYS A 189 17.96 18.61 -17.17
C LYS A 189 16.49 18.18 -17.13
N VAL A 190 15.73 18.83 -16.28
CA VAL A 190 14.27 18.88 -16.35
C VAL A 190 13.94 20.30 -16.77
N LEU A 191 13.14 20.44 -17.81
CA LEU A 191 12.76 21.69 -18.42
C LEU A 191 11.25 21.83 -18.26
N PHE A 192 10.82 22.94 -17.67
CA PHE A 192 9.41 23.28 -17.55
C PHE A 192 9.04 24.27 -18.63
N SER A 193 7.83 24.15 -19.16
CA SER A 193 7.25 25.11 -20.08
C SER A 193 5.83 25.46 -19.64
N GLY A 194 5.45 26.71 -19.86
CA GLY A 194 4.16 27.25 -19.43
C GLY A 194 4.11 27.69 -17.96
N ASN A 195 5.15 27.42 -17.17
CA ASN A 195 5.29 27.98 -15.84
C ASN A 195 5.76 29.44 -15.88
N THR A 196 4.88 30.38 -15.53
CA THR A 196 5.18 31.82 -15.52
C THR A 196 5.19 32.39 -14.11
N GLN A 197 4.40 31.81 -13.21
CA GLN A 197 4.21 32.32 -11.85
C GLN A 197 5.12 31.60 -10.84
N LEU A 198 5.36 30.30 -11.04
CA LEU A 198 6.30 29.52 -10.22
C LEU A 198 7.60 29.25 -10.97
N LYS A 199 8.72 29.36 -10.26
CA LYS A 199 10.06 29.20 -10.85
C LYS A 199 10.43 27.73 -10.98
N ASP A 200 11.20 27.40 -12.02
CA ASP A 200 11.71 26.04 -12.27
C ASP A 200 12.36 25.38 -11.03
N ASN A 201 13.11 26.16 -10.24
CA ASN A 201 13.76 25.65 -9.03
C ASN A 201 12.76 25.23 -7.95
N GLU A 202 11.66 25.95 -7.78
CA GLU A 202 10.61 25.63 -6.80
C GLU A 202 9.91 24.33 -7.20
N LEU A 203 9.68 24.14 -8.50
CA LEU A 203 9.12 22.90 -9.05
C LEU A 203 10.12 21.74 -8.91
N LEU A 204 11.41 21.96 -9.17
CA LEU A 204 12.45 20.95 -8.99
C LEU A 204 12.63 20.49 -7.55
N ASP A 205 12.45 21.39 -6.57
CA ASP A 205 12.69 21.08 -5.16
C ASP A 205 11.65 20.13 -4.58
N VAL A 206 10.42 20.13 -5.11
CA VAL A 206 9.37 19.19 -4.71
C VAL A 206 9.47 17.82 -5.39
N MET A 207 10.24 17.72 -6.48
CA MET A 207 10.44 16.47 -7.21
C MET A 207 11.51 15.58 -6.58
N GLU A 208 11.31 14.27 -6.68
CA GLU A 208 12.35 13.28 -6.44
C GLU A 208 13.23 13.06 -7.65
N THR A 209 12.66 13.13 -8.85
CA THR A 209 13.34 13.06 -10.14
C THR A 209 14.22 14.29 -10.31
N ALA A 210 15.54 14.09 -10.33
CA ALA A 210 16.48 15.19 -10.38
C ALA A 210 17.56 15.01 -11.45
N PRO A 211 18.12 16.12 -11.98
CA PRO A 211 19.32 16.09 -12.80
C PRO A 211 20.49 15.35 -12.13
N TRP A 212 21.22 14.56 -12.90
CA TRP A 212 22.42 13.88 -12.41
C TRP A 212 23.51 14.89 -12.05
N ARG A 213 24.11 14.73 -10.86
CA ARG A 213 25.25 15.52 -10.36
C ARG A 213 26.33 14.59 -9.83
N PHE A 214 27.60 14.85 -10.16
CA PHE A 214 28.71 13.94 -9.84
C PHE A 214 28.91 13.72 -8.33
N TRP A 215 28.59 14.73 -7.50
CA TRP A 215 28.65 14.65 -6.04
C TRP A 215 27.43 13.99 -5.40
N ARG A 216 26.42 13.56 -6.16
CA ARG A 216 25.22 12.88 -5.65
C ARG A 216 25.26 11.36 -5.89
N PHE A 217 26.43 10.75 -5.97
CA PHE A 217 26.56 9.33 -6.33
C PHE A 217 25.92 8.34 -5.32
N TRP A 218 25.66 8.77 -4.08
CA TRP A 218 24.91 8.00 -3.08
C TRP A 218 23.38 8.18 -3.17
N SER A 219 22.88 9.12 -3.99
CA SER A 219 21.46 9.41 -4.13
C SER A 219 20.86 8.65 -5.33
N LYS A 220 19.76 7.92 -5.10
CA LYS A 220 19.04 7.20 -6.16
C LYS A 220 18.22 8.10 -7.10
N ARG A 221 18.16 9.42 -6.84
CA ARG A 221 17.27 10.41 -7.48
C ARG A 221 17.57 10.77 -8.95
N SER A 222 18.70 10.33 -9.51
CA SER A 222 19.18 10.80 -10.82
C SER A 222 18.80 9.92 -12.02
N LYS A 223 17.88 8.98 -11.82
CA LYS A 223 17.48 7.99 -12.85
C LYS A 223 16.04 8.26 -13.27
N TYR A 224 15.75 8.03 -14.55
CA TYR A 224 14.39 8.12 -15.04
C TYR A 224 13.61 6.88 -14.62
N LEU A 225 12.57 7.10 -13.82
CA LEU A 225 11.63 6.08 -13.39
C LEU A 225 10.22 6.63 -13.65
N PRO A 226 9.45 6.09 -14.62
CA PRO A 226 8.13 6.62 -14.96
C PRO A 226 7.21 6.80 -13.75
N ARG A 227 7.17 5.81 -12.86
CA ARG A 227 6.35 5.85 -11.63
C ARG A 227 6.72 6.99 -10.69
N VAL A 228 8.02 7.25 -10.51
CA VAL A 228 8.49 8.35 -9.66
C VAL A 228 8.19 9.70 -10.31
N LEU A 229 8.33 9.79 -11.63
CA LEU A 229 7.99 11.00 -12.35
C LEU A 229 6.49 11.31 -12.26
N GLU A 230 5.63 10.30 -12.36
CA GLU A 230 4.17 10.47 -12.19
C GLU A 230 3.82 11.02 -10.80
N GLU A 231 4.39 10.45 -9.73
CA GLU A 231 4.26 10.98 -8.37
C GLU A 231 4.79 12.42 -8.26
N ASP A 232 5.86 12.75 -8.97
CA ASP A 232 6.42 14.10 -9.01
C ASP A 232 5.51 15.10 -9.73
N LEU A 233 4.84 14.70 -10.82
CA LEU A 233 3.85 15.54 -11.52
C LEU A 233 2.64 15.83 -10.62
N ASP A 234 2.20 14.85 -9.84
CA ASP A 234 1.15 15.05 -8.84
C ASP A 234 1.59 16.03 -7.74
N LYS A 235 2.83 15.92 -7.24
CA LYS A 235 3.41 16.88 -6.28
C LYS A 235 3.48 18.28 -6.85
N ILE A 236 3.89 18.44 -8.13
CA ILE A 236 3.89 19.74 -8.81
C ILE A 236 2.45 20.28 -8.90
N SER A 237 1.50 19.48 -9.37
CA SER A 237 0.09 19.88 -9.45
C SER A 237 -0.46 20.31 -8.10
N GLN A 238 -0.10 19.60 -7.03
CA GLN A 238 -0.50 19.93 -5.66
C GLN A 238 0.17 21.21 -5.16
N THR A 239 1.42 21.46 -5.54
CA THR A 239 2.14 22.71 -5.25
C THR A 239 1.44 23.90 -5.90
N TYR A 240 1.11 23.80 -7.18
CA TYR A 240 0.31 24.80 -7.90
C TYR A 240 -1.06 25.06 -7.26
N ARG A 241 -1.80 23.99 -6.92
CA ARG A 241 -3.10 24.13 -6.24
C ARG A 241 -2.97 24.80 -4.88
N ASN A 242 -1.88 24.56 -4.15
CA ASN A 242 -1.60 25.19 -2.88
C ASN A 242 -1.16 26.66 -3.01
N GLU A 243 -0.79 27.09 -4.21
CA GLU A 243 -0.46 28.47 -4.58
C GLU A 243 -1.62 29.18 -5.27
N GLY A 244 -2.82 28.60 -5.31
CA GLY A 244 -4.03 29.23 -5.85
C GLY A 244 -4.40 28.84 -7.27
N PHE A 245 -3.62 28.00 -7.94
CA PHE A 245 -3.87 27.56 -9.32
C PHE A 245 -4.75 26.31 -9.33
N LEU A 246 -6.07 26.50 -9.25
CA LEU A 246 -7.02 25.39 -9.11
C LEU A 246 -7.20 24.57 -10.39
N ASP A 247 -7.10 25.23 -11.53
CA ASP A 247 -7.29 24.63 -12.84
C ASP A 247 -5.97 24.17 -13.48
N VAL A 248 -4.89 24.06 -12.69
CA VAL A 248 -3.59 23.59 -13.19
C VAL A 248 -3.73 22.23 -13.88
N ARG A 249 -3.17 22.12 -15.08
CA ARG A 249 -3.11 20.89 -15.86
C ARG A 249 -1.68 20.58 -16.24
N ILE A 250 -1.28 19.34 -15.95
CA ILE A 250 0.00 18.78 -16.33
C ILE A 250 -0.32 17.49 -17.08
N ASP A 251 0.01 17.44 -18.36
CA ASP A 251 -0.33 16.28 -19.17
C ASP A 251 0.75 15.20 -19.04
N HIS A 252 0.40 14.10 -18.37
CA HIS A 252 1.29 12.97 -18.14
C HIS A 252 1.71 12.28 -19.45
N ALA A 253 0.88 12.37 -20.51
CA ALA A 253 1.15 11.72 -21.80
C ALA A 253 2.10 12.53 -22.70
N ASN A 254 2.24 13.84 -22.44
CA ASN A 254 3.05 14.75 -23.25
C ASN A 254 4.46 15.02 -22.69
N ILE A 255 4.91 14.19 -21.75
CA ILE A 255 6.31 14.23 -21.28
C ILE A 255 7.21 13.81 -22.45
N THR A 256 7.98 14.75 -22.98
CA THR A 256 8.90 14.45 -24.08
C THR A 256 10.32 14.23 -23.55
N LEU A 257 10.90 13.09 -23.94
CA LEU A 257 12.29 12.74 -23.65
C LEU A 257 13.16 13.15 -24.84
N THR A 258 13.94 14.22 -24.69
CA THR A 258 14.87 14.65 -25.75
C THR A 258 16.24 14.02 -25.53
N LYS A 259 16.71 13.21 -26.49
CA LYS A 259 18.05 12.63 -26.45
C LYS A 259 19.10 13.72 -26.66
N VAL A 260 20.06 13.83 -25.75
CA VAL A 260 21.21 14.75 -25.88
C VAL A 260 22.50 13.94 -25.91
N GLY A 261 23.14 13.88 -27.08
CA GLY A 261 24.32 13.03 -27.30
C GLY A 261 24.03 11.54 -27.13
N SER A 262 25.01 10.77 -26.65
CA SER A 262 24.88 9.31 -26.50
C SER A 262 24.35 8.86 -25.13
N SER A 263 24.58 9.62 -24.06
CA SER A 263 24.36 9.14 -22.67
C SER A 263 23.40 9.98 -21.82
N ARG A 264 22.76 11.00 -22.41
CA ARG A 264 21.93 11.96 -21.66
C ARG A 264 20.55 12.14 -22.29
N ILE A 265 19.58 12.47 -21.44
CA ILE A 265 18.23 12.89 -21.82
C ILE A 265 17.82 14.16 -21.07
N ASP A 266 17.00 14.98 -21.69
CA ASP A 266 16.24 16.03 -21.03
C ASP A 266 14.78 15.62 -20.90
N LEU A 267 14.18 15.93 -19.76
CA LEU A 267 12.75 15.78 -19.51
C LEU A 267 12.07 17.12 -19.77
N ASN A 268 11.13 17.19 -20.71
CA ASN A 268 10.31 18.40 -20.88
C ASN A 268 8.92 18.15 -20.29
N ILE A 269 8.52 19.01 -19.35
CA ILE A 269 7.22 18.96 -18.67
C ILE A 269 6.48 20.23 -19.04
N GLN A 270 5.34 20.07 -19.72
CA GLN A 270 4.46 21.18 -20.08
C GLN A 270 3.39 21.35 -19.01
N ILE A 271 3.23 22.59 -18.54
CA ILE A 271 2.29 22.99 -17.50
C ILE A 271 1.36 24.05 -18.07
N ASP A 272 0.06 23.85 -17.89
CA ASP A 272 -0.94 24.90 -18.04
C ASP A 272 -1.34 25.35 -16.63
N GLU A 273 -0.86 26.53 -16.22
CA GLU A 273 -1.05 27.02 -14.84
C GLU A 273 -2.52 27.37 -14.55
N GLY A 274 -3.27 27.82 -15.55
CA GLY A 274 -4.59 28.40 -15.36
C GLY A 274 -4.57 29.72 -14.57
N SER A 275 -5.76 30.15 -14.13
CA SER A 275 -5.92 31.40 -13.36
C SER A 275 -5.64 31.19 -11.87
N ARG A 276 -4.95 32.15 -11.25
CA ARG A 276 -4.69 32.16 -9.81
C ARG A 276 -5.91 32.68 -9.05
N SER A 277 -6.37 31.89 -8.08
CA SER A 277 -7.43 32.25 -7.13
C SER A 277 -6.85 32.67 -5.78
N TYR A 278 -7.55 33.56 -5.10
CA TYR A 278 -7.17 34.10 -3.78
C TYR A 278 -8.26 33.80 -2.74
N PHE A 279 -7.91 33.82 -1.46
CA PHE A 279 -8.91 33.78 -0.40
C PHE A 279 -9.76 35.05 -0.43
N GLY A 280 -11.08 34.87 -0.45
CA GLY A 280 -12.09 35.92 -0.41
C GLY A 280 -12.54 36.24 1.01
N GLU A 281 -13.79 36.68 1.18
CA GLU A 281 -14.38 36.96 2.50
C GLU A 281 -14.60 35.65 3.29
N GLN A 282 -14.33 35.69 4.60
CA GLN A 282 -14.62 34.57 5.50
C GLN A 282 -15.81 34.91 6.40
N ARG A 283 -16.77 33.99 6.51
CA ARG A 283 -17.93 34.11 7.40
C ARG A 283 -18.10 32.87 8.24
N VAL A 284 -18.52 33.04 9.48
CA VAL A 284 -18.77 31.92 10.40
C VAL A 284 -20.25 31.82 10.74
N PHE A 285 -20.79 30.61 10.64
CA PHE A 285 -22.18 30.29 10.95
C PHE A 285 -22.26 29.12 11.94
N GLY A 286 -23.31 29.11 12.77
CA GLY A 286 -23.58 28.02 13.72
C GLY A 286 -22.78 28.06 15.02
N GLN A 287 -22.00 29.13 15.23
CA GLN A 287 -21.31 29.41 16.48
C GLN A 287 -22.30 29.91 17.56
N ALA A 288 -22.24 29.31 18.74
CA ALA A 288 -22.98 29.72 19.92
C ALA A 288 -22.08 29.83 21.16
N VAL A 289 -20.99 29.07 21.21
CA VAL A 289 -20.05 29.03 22.34
C VAL A 289 -18.91 30.02 22.18
N LEU A 290 -18.36 30.15 20.96
CA LEU A 290 -17.25 31.05 20.66
C LEU A 290 -17.70 32.18 19.76
N ASP A 291 -17.27 33.40 20.08
CA ASP A 291 -17.52 34.57 19.23
C ASP A 291 -16.79 34.44 17.89
N GLU A 292 -17.42 34.93 16.82
CA GLU A 292 -16.81 34.95 15.48
C GLU A 292 -15.44 35.64 15.47
N LYS A 293 -15.30 36.73 16.24
CA LYS A 293 -14.03 37.43 16.38
C LYS A 293 -12.93 36.53 16.95
N THR A 294 -13.23 35.73 17.97
CA THR A 294 -12.27 34.80 18.59
C THR A 294 -11.88 33.69 17.61
N ILE A 295 -12.83 33.24 16.80
CA ILE A 295 -12.57 32.24 15.76
C ILE A 295 -11.65 32.84 14.69
N LEU A 296 -11.86 34.09 14.27
CA LEU A 296 -11.13 34.72 13.15
C LEU A 296 -9.84 35.47 13.54
N ASP A 297 -9.60 35.76 14.82
CA ASP A 297 -8.47 36.60 15.30
C ASP A 297 -7.08 36.12 14.82
N ASP A 298 -6.87 34.80 14.85
CA ASP A 298 -5.64 34.13 14.39
C ASP A 298 -5.90 33.22 13.19
N THR A 299 -6.67 33.71 12.21
CA THR A 299 -6.96 32.97 10.97
C THR A 299 -5.69 32.75 10.15
N LEU A 300 -5.49 31.50 9.70
CA LEU A 300 -4.42 31.14 8.77
C LEU A 300 -4.77 31.48 7.31
N VAL A 301 -6.04 31.78 7.03
CA VAL A 301 -6.53 32.13 5.69
C VAL A 301 -6.93 33.60 5.68
N LYS A 302 -6.02 34.46 5.20
CA LYS A 302 -6.27 35.90 5.13
C LYS A 302 -6.78 36.28 3.74
N THR A 303 -7.74 37.20 3.71
CA THR A 303 -8.28 37.73 2.46
C THR A 303 -7.17 38.36 1.62
N GLY A 304 -7.09 37.95 0.34
CA GLY A 304 -6.07 38.39 -0.61
C GLY A 304 -4.83 37.49 -0.68
N ASP A 305 -4.62 36.58 0.26
CA ASP A 305 -3.56 35.57 0.13
C ASP A 305 -3.93 34.53 -0.94
N PRO A 306 -2.95 33.90 -1.62
CA PRO A 306 -3.21 32.84 -2.59
C PRO A 306 -4.03 31.72 -1.96
N TYR A 307 -5.07 31.27 -2.67
CA TYR A 307 -5.92 30.20 -2.16
C TYR A 307 -5.13 28.90 -2.03
N SER A 308 -5.24 28.23 -0.89
CA SER A 308 -4.53 26.99 -0.63
C SER A 308 -5.43 25.96 0.04
N PRO A 309 -5.75 24.84 -0.63
CA PRO A 309 -6.46 23.72 0.02
C PRO A 309 -5.76 23.22 1.28
N ALA A 310 -4.41 23.23 1.29
CA ALA A 310 -3.63 22.84 2.45
C ALA A 310 -3.79 23.81 3.62
N LEU A 311 -3.72 25.13 3.39
CA LEU A 311 -3.97 26.12 4.45
C LEU A 311 -5.42 26.06 4.93
N LEU A 312 -6.39 25.88 4.02
CA LEU A 312 -7.79 25.74 4.40
C LEU A 312 -8.04 24.52 5.30
N SER A 313 -7.39 23.39 5.01
CA SER A 313 -7.46 22.19 5.85
C SER A 313 -6.83 22.43 7.24
N LYS A 314 -5.70 23.15 7.29
CA LYS A 314 -5.07 23.56 8.55
C LYS A 314 -5.97 24.49 9.35
N GLU A 315 -6.60 25.46 8.69
CA GLU A 315 -7.53 26.40 9.31
C GLU A 315 -8.74 25.67 9.91
N ARG A 316 -9.36 24.76 9.14
CA ARG A 316 -10.43 23.90 9.66
C ARG A 316 -9.99 23.11 10.89
N SER A 317 -8.77 22.58 10.87
CA SER A 317 -8.21 21.83 12.01
C SER A 317 -7.92 22.73 13.21
N ARG A 318 -7.49 23.98 12.99
CA ARG A 318 -7.28 25.00 14.01
C ARG A 318 -8.60 25.37 14.68
N ILE A 319 -9.65 25.65 13.91
CA ILE A 319 -10.98 25.94 14.46
C ILE A 319 -11.51 24.72 15.24
N LYS A 320 -11.39 23.49 14.70
CA LYS A 320 -11.80 22.27 15.41
C LYS A 320 -11.07 22.13 16.75
N ARG A 321 -9.77 22.45 16.77
CA ARG A 321 -8.95 22.45 17.98
C ARG A 321 -9.41 23.48 19.02
N LEU A 322 -9.79 24.69 18.61
CA LEU A 322 -10.32 25.71 19.53
C LEU A 322 -11.51 25.16 20.32
N TYR A 323 -12.48 24.57 19.63
CA TYR A 323 -13.63 23.91 20.27
C TYR A 323 -13.24 22.67 21.09
N GLY A 324 -12.31 21.85 20.57
CA GLY A 324 -11.80 20.67 21.25
C GLY A 324 -11.06 20.97 22.55
N ASN A 325 -10.45 22.15 22.68
CA ASN A 325 -9.82 22.60 23.93
C ASN A 325 -10.84 22.91 25.03
N ASP A 326 -12.07 23.30 24.66
CA ASP A 326 -13.16 23.61 25.59
C ASP A 326 -14.11 22.41 25.84
N GLY A 327 -13.78 21.23 25.31
CA GLY A 327 -14.49 19.97 25.53
C GLY A 327 -15.47 19.55 24.44
N TYR A 328 -15.54 20.27 23.32
CA TYR A 328 -16.46 19.98 22.21
C TYR A 328 -15.79 19.07 21.16
N LEU A 329 -15.52 17.82 21.54
CA LEU A 329 -14.75 16.87 20.72
C LEU A 329 -15.44 16.49 19.40
N ASP A 330 -16.77 16.47 19.40
CA ASP A 330 -17.58 16.12 18.24
C ASP A 330 -17.85 17.30 17.30
N THR A 331 -17.16 18.44 17.48
CA THR A 331 -17.35 19.62 16.63
C THR A 331 -17.11 19.26 15.17
N GLN A 332 -18.11 19.52 14.32
CA GLN A 332 -18.03 19.37 12.88
C GLN A 332 -17.93 20.73 12.22
N ILE A 333 -17.02 20.84 11.25
CA ILE A 333 -16.80 22.08 10.50
C ILE A 333 -16.91 21.76 9.02
N ARG A 334 -17.95 22.29 8.40
CA ARG A 334 -18.14 22.25 6.94
C ARG A 334 -17.71 23.59 6.37
N VAL A 335 -17.01 23.54 5.25
CA VAL A 335 -16.53 24.75 4.57
C VAL A 335 -17.18 24.80 3.21
N ASN A 336 -18.11 25.73 3.04
CA ASN A 336 -18.75 26.00 1.77
C ASN A 336 -17.94 27.05 1.03
N ARG A 337 -17.47 26.70 -0.17
CA ARG A 337 -16.60 27.53 -1.01
C ARG A 337 -17.45 28.21 -2.07
N LYS A 338 -17.45 29.53 -2.11
CA LYS A 338 -18.17 30.31 -3.11
C LYS A 338 -17.16 31.01 -4.01
N SER A 339 -17.12 30.59 -5.27
CA SER A 339 -16.22 31.19 -6.26
C SER A 339 -16.76 32.54 -6.71
N ASN A 340 -15.94 33.58 -6.59
CA ASN A 340 -16.16 34.90 -7.12
C ASN A 340 -15.22 35.12 -8.32
N LEU A 341 -15.74 34.81 -9.51
CA LEU A 341 -14.97 34.87 -10.76
C LEU A 341 -14.56 36.30 -11.15
N GLU A 342 -15.31 37.32 -10.72
CA GLU A 342 -14.97 38.72 -11.03
C GLU A 342 -13.73 39.19 -10.28
N LYS A 343 -13.55 38.73 -9.05
CA LYS A 343 -12.41 39.08 -8.19
C LYS A 343 -11.32 38.02 -8.17
N ASN A 344 -11.50 36.89 -8.86
CA ASN A 344 -10.67 35.68 -8.72
C ASN A 344 -10.51 35.27 -7.24
N GLN A 345 -11.58 35.38 -6.45
CA GLN A 345 -11.58 35.11 -5.03
C GLN A 345 -12.48 33.92 -4.70
N ILE A 346 -12.15 33.23 -3.62
CA ILE A 346 -12.96 32.13 -3.09
C ILE A 346 -13.39 32.52 -1.68
N ASP A 347 -14.65 32.92 -1.58
CA ASP A 347 -15.29 33.24 -0.30
C ASP A 347 -15.54 31.93 0.45
N LEU A 348 -15.33 31.96 1.76
CA LEU A 348 -15.38 30.80 2.65
C LEU A 348 -16.47 30.99 3.70
N ASP A 349 -17.48 30.13 3.65
CA ASP A 349 -18.50 30.05 4.69
C ASP A 349 -18.19 28.83 5.58
N PHE A 350 -17.80 29.08 6.82
CA PHE A 350 -17.55 28.06 7.83
C PHE A 350 -18.85 27.76 8.58
N GLU A 351 -19.45 26.61 8.30
CA GLU A 351 -20.63 26.10 9.02
C GLU A 351 -20.16 25.17 10.14
N ILE A 352 -20.33 25.62 11.37
CA ILE A 352 -19.90 24.94 12.59
C ILE A 352 -21.11 24.26 13.23
N THR A 353 -20.93 23.00 13.61
CA THR A 353 -21.86 22.24 14.45
C THR A 353 -21.09 21.78 15.68
N GLU A 354 -21.29 22.48 16.80
CA GLU A 354 -20.49 22.35 18.03
C GLU A 354 -20.70 20.99 18.73
N ASN A 355 -21.93 20.49 18.71
CA ASN A 355 -22.35 19.28 19.44
C ASN A 355 -22.11 19.39 20.96
N ASN A 356 -22.07 18.27 21.67
CA ASN A 356 -22.03 18.25 23.13
C ASN A 356 -20.63 18.54 23.68
N LYS A 357 -20.59 19.12 24.88
CA LYS A 357 -19.39 19.27 25.69
C LYS A 357 -19.17 18.03 26.56
N PHE A 358 -17.97 17.45 26.52
CA PHE A 358 -17.63 16.23 27.24
C PHE A 358 -16.67 16.47 28.40
N THR A 359 -16.86 15.67 29.45
CA THR A 359 -15.94 15.54 30.59
C THR A 359 -15.37 14.12 30.67
N VAL A 360 -14.17 13.99 31.20
CA VAL A 360 -13.47 12.71 31.35
C VAL A 360 -14.15 11.89 32.45
N ASN A 361 -14.71 10.74 32.09
CA ASN A 361 -15.32 9.82 33.04
C ASN A 361 -14.26 8.96 33.74
N THR A 362 -13.54 8.16 32.96
CA THR A 362 -12.45 7.29 33.43
C THR A 362 -11.33 7.27 32.40
N ILE A 363 -10.11 6.92 32.85
CA ILE A 363 -8.96 6.70 31.97
C ILE A 363 -8.75 5.20 31.84
N GLU A 364 -8.81 4.68 30.63
CA GLU A 364 -8.55 3.28 30.31
C GLU A 364 -7.22 3.17 29.57
N VAL A 365 -6.34 2.31 30.05
CA VAL A 365 -5.03 2.07 29.44
C VAL A 365 -5.03 0.65 28.88
N ARG A 366 -4.63 0.50 27.61
CA ARG A 366 -4.58 -0.79 26.92
C ARG A 366 -3.21 -1.01 26.27
N GLY A 367 -2.78 -2.27 26.20
CA GLY A 367 -1.51 -2.67 25.58
C GLY A 367 -0.25 -2.54 26.46
N ASN A 368 -0.39 -2.17 27.74
CA ASN A 368 0.72 -2.09 28.70
C ASN A 368 0.93 -3.40 29.49
N GLU A 369 1.51 -4.41 28.85
CA GLU A 369 1.75 -5.72 29.50
C GLU A 369 2.91 -5.69 30.51
N LYS A 370 4.02 -5.02 30.16
CA LYS A 370 5.24 -4.95 30.99
C LYS A 370 5.20 -3.75 31.94
N THR A 371 4.78 -2.61 31.39
CA THR A 371 4.77 -1.28 32.00
C THR A 371 3.59 -1.11 32.93
N LYS A 372 3.83 -0.69 34.17
CA LYS A 372 2.76 -0.42 35.12
C LYS A 372 1.88 0.72 34.61
N THR A 373 0.57 0.58 34.76
CA THR A 373 -0.41 1.58 34.35
C THR A 373 -0.12 2.98 34.93
N ILE A 374 0.38 3.06 36.16
CA ILE A 374 0.74 4.33 36.81
C ILE A 374 1.84 5.10 36.06
N VAL A 375 2.73 4.41 35.34
CA VAL A 375 3.77 5.03 34.51
C VAL A 375 3.16 5.77 33.33
N LEU A 376 2.02 5.29 32.81
CA LEU A 376 1.29 5.97 31.74
C LEU A 376 0.45 7.11 32.32
N ILE A 377 -0.32 6.82 33.37
CA ILE A 377 -1.25 7.79 33.98
C ILE A 377 -0.53 9.07 34.44
N ARG A 378 0.68 8.96 35.01
CA ARG A 378 1.43 10.14 35.49
C ARG A 378 1.91 11.07 34.37
N GLU A 379 1.96 10.59 33.13
CA GLU A 379 2.36 11.40 31.97
C GLU A 379 1.15 12.14 31.37
N LEU A 380 -0.07 11.72 31.71
CA LEU A 380 -1.29 12.33 31.22
C LEU A 380 -1.48 13.71 31.83
N ALA A 381 -1.91 14.63 30.98
CA ALA A 381 -2.26 15.99 31.35
C ALA A 381 -3.75 16.12 31.69
N LEU A 382 -4.56 15.07 31.60
CA LEU A 382 -5.99 15.04 31.94
C LEU A 382 -6.26 14.04 33.06
N ALA A 383 -7.21 14.36 33.93
CA ALA A 383 -7.68 13.52 35.02
C ALA A 383 -9.21 13.30 34.95
N PRO A 384 -9.73 12.21 35.55
CA PRO A 384 -11.17 12.00 35.68
C PRO A 384 -11.88 13.20 36.34
N GLY A 385 -13.02 13.59 35.77
CA GLY A 385 -13.84 14.73 36.19
C GLY A 385 -13.50 16.05 35.49
N GLU A 386 -12.35 16.15 34.82
CA GLU A 386 -12.01 17.36 34.06
C GLU A 386 -12.76 17.43 32.73
N THR A 387 -12.90 18.65 32.20
CA THR A 387 -13.36 18.83 30.81
C THR A 387 -12.30 18.31 29.85
N PHE A 388 -12.72 17.64 28.78
CA PHE A 388 -11.78 17.24 27.73
C PHE A 388 -11.12 18.46 27.10
N ASP A 389 -9.84 18.32 26.78
CA ASP A 389 -9.05 19.35 26.11
C ASP A 389 -8.11 18.65 25.13
N LEU A 390 -8.32 18.90 23.84
CA LEU A 390 -7.55 18.28 22.76
C LEU A 390 -6.05 18.60 22.87
N THR A 391 -5.68 19.82 23.27
CA THR A 391 -4.27 20.20 23.46
C THR A 391 -3.64 19.45 24.62
N ARG A 392 -4.38 19.23 25.72
CA ARG A 392 -3.92 18.38 26.83
C ARG A 392 -3.82 16.91 26.43
N MET A 393 -4.72 16.39 25.59
CA MET A 393 -4.63 15.03 25.03
C MET A 393 -3.35 14.86 24.19
N GLU A 394 -3.10 15.75 23.23
CA GLU A 394 -1.89 15.71 22.40
C GLU A 394 -0.61 15.89 23.22
N THR A 395 -0.64 16.76 24.25
CA THR A 395 0.47 16.92 25.18
C THR A 395 0.76 15.60 25.92
N SER A 396 -0.29 14.90 26.35
CA SER A 396 -0.19 13.59 27.00
C SER A 396 0.43 12.55 26.06
N GLU A 397 -0.04 12.52 24.81
CA GLU A 397 0.48 11.62 23.77
C GLU A 397 1.97 11.90 23.49
N ALA A 398 2.34 13.18 23.36
CA ALA A 398 3.71 13.60 23.16
C ALA A 398 4.61 13.23 24.34
N ARG A 399 4.14 13.42 25.59
CA ARG A 399 4.87 13.00 26.80
C ARG A 399 5.13 11.50 26.81
N LEU A 400 4.10 10.70 26.55
CA LEU A 400 4.20 9.24 26.44
C LEU A 400 5.19 8.82 25.33
N LYS A 401 5.12 9.40 24.13
CA LYS A 401 6.09 9.14 23.05
C LYS A 401 7.51 9.51 23.46
N ASN A 402 7.69 10.63 24.16
CA ASN A 402 8.98 11.11 24.64
C ASN A 402 9.60 10.21 25.73
N THR A 403 8.81 9.38 26.41
CA THR A 403 9.36 8.36 27.33
C THR A 403 10.21 7.31 26.60
N ARG A 404 9.95 7.10 25.29
CA ARG A 404 10.55 6.05 24.44
C ARG A 404 10.32 4.64 24.98
N LEU A 405 9.25 4.44 25.75
CA LEU A 405 8.83 3.12 26.23
C LEU A 405 7.92 2.40 25.23
N PHE A 406 7.32 3.16 24.31
CA PHE A 406 6.29 2.69 23.38
C PHE A 406 6.72 2.96 21.94
N GLU A 407 6.45 2.01 21.05
CA GLU A 407 6.61 2.17 19.60
C GLU A 407 5.45 2.95 19.01
N ARG A 408 4.24 2.76 19.56
CA ARG A 408 3.03 3.48 19.19
C ARG A 408 2.26 3.90 20.44
N VAL A 409 1.72 5.11 20.39
CA VAL A 409 0.84 5.69 21.41
C VAL A 409 -0.30 6.36 20.65
N ASP A 410 -1.53 6.02 21.01
CA ASP A 410 -2.75 6.64 20.53
C ASP A 410 -3.62 7.03 21.73
N ILE A 411 -4.11 8.27 21.74
CA ILE A 411 -5.01 8.76 22.78
C ILE A 411 -6.31 9.20 22.11
N SER A 412 -7.40 8.57 22.52
CA SER A 412 -8.72 8.81 21.94
C SER A 412 -9.79 8.86 23.03
N ASP A 413 -11.00 9.26 22.67
CA ASP A 413 -12.16 9.22 23.53
C ASP A 413 -13.15 8.13 23.10
N GLU A 414 -13.79 7.49 24.08
CA GLU A 414 -14.83 6.49 23.85
C GLU A 414 -16.12 6.83 24.61
N SER A 415 -17.25 6.57 23.98
CA SER A 415 -18.56 6.77 24.61
C SER A 415 -18.79 5.79 25.75
N ILE A 416 -19.37 6.26 26.85
CA ILE A 416 -19.69 5.39 27.99
C ILE A 416 -20.90 4.50 27.71
N SER A 417 -20.86 3.27 28.23
CA SER A 417 -22.01 2.36 28.24
C SER A 417 -22.88 2.64 29.47
N SER A 418 -23.74 3.66 29.39
CA SER A 418 -24.72 4.00 30.43
C SER A 418 -26.16 3.91 29.91
N ARG A 419 -27.12 3.57 30.79
CA ARG A 419 -28.55 3.64 30.45
C ARG A 419 -29.09 5.07 30.51
N ASP A 420 -28.36 5.97 31.18
CA ASP A 420 -28.72 7.37 31.33
C ASP A 420 -28.27 8.18 30.10
N PRO A 421 -29.20 8.78 29.34
CA PRO A 421 -28.88 9.62 28.18
C PRO A 421 -28.06 10.86 28.52
N GLU A 422 -28.25 11.47 29.69
CA GLU A 422 -27.54 12.69 30.07
C GLU A 422 -26.06 12.40 30.30
N LEU A 423 -25.74 11.30 30.98
CA LEU A 423 -24.37 10.87 31.19
C LEU A 423 -23.68 10.50 29.86
N ARG A 424 -24.39 9.85 28.93
CA ARG A 424 -23.85 9.52 27.60
C ARG A 424 -23.50 10.76 26.77
N ASN A 425 -24.28 11.83 26.92
CA ASN A 425 -24.09 13.07 26.17
C ASN A 425 -23.11 14.04 26.83
N SER A 426 -22.74 13.83 28.10
CA SER A 426 -21.85 14.74 28.85
C SER A 426 -20.51 14.11 29.28
N ARG A 427 -20.36 12.78 29.18
CA ARG A 427 -19.17 12.07 29.66
C ARG A 427 -18.65 11.03 28.66
N ARG A 428 -17.32 10.93 28.57
CA ARG A 428 -16.60 9.93 27.76
C ARG A 428 -15.39 9.39 28.50
N ASN A 429 -14.96 8.17 28.17
CA ASN A 429 -13.74 7.59 28.67
C ASN A 429 -12.55 8.10 27.84
N LEU A 430 -11.42 8.38 28.49
CA LEU A 430 -10.16 8.65 27.82
C LEU A 430 -9.42 7.33 27.64
N ILE A 431 -9.20 6.93 26.40
CA ILE A 431 -8.50 5.70 26.04
C ILE A 431 -7.05 6.02 25.72
N VAL A 432 -6.14 5.26 26.32
CA VAL A 432 -4.70 5.35 26.10
C VAL A 432 -4.24 3.99 25.58
N ASP A 433 -4.19 3.87 24.27
CA ASP A 433 -3.75 2.66 23.58
C ASP A 433 -2.25 2.76 23.29
N VAL A 434 -1.48 1.80 23.79
CA VAL A 434 -0.03 1.77 23.60
C VAL A 434 0.46 0.44 23.05
N GLU A 435 1.57 0.51 22.33
CA GLU A 435 2.33 -0.66 21.91
C GLU A 435 3.73 -0.58 22.50
N GLU A 436 4.06 -1.49 23.41
CA GLU A 436 5.34 -1.46 24.13
C GLU A 436 6.52 -1.75 23.22
N GLY A 437 7.49 -0.83 23.23
CA GLY A 437 8.69 -0.92 22.40
C GLY A 437 9.87 -1.63 23.05
N ARG A 438 10.92 -1.86 22.26
CA ARG A 438 12.22 -2.30 22.77
C ARG A 438 12.94 -1.17 23.51
N THR A 439 13.12 -1.34 24.82
CA THR A 439 13.72 -0.33 25.71
C THR A 439 15.20 -0.59 26.05
N GLY A 440 15.72 -1.75 25.68
CA GLY A 440 17.10 -2.17 25.93
C GLY A 440 18.01 -1.86 24.74
N HIS A 441 19.16 -1.24 25.00
CA HIS A 441 20.17 -0.92 23.99
C HIS A 441 21.58 -1.19 24.50
N VAL A 442 22.39 -1.83 23.67
CA VAL A 442 23.83 -1.99 23.87
C VAL A 442 24.53 -1.08 22.88
N SER A 443 25.49 -0.27 23.34
CA SER A 443 26.32 0.59 22.50
C SER A 443 27.80 0.34 22.76
N PHE A 444 28.57 0.36 21.67
CA PHE A 444 30.02 0.27 21.68
C PHE A 444 30.56 1.50 20.96
N GLY A 445 31.61 2.11 21.51
CA GLY A 445 32.20 3.29 20.89
C GLY A 445 33.69 3.38 21.13
N VAL A 446 34.38 3.92 20.14
CA VAL A 446 35.80 4.28 20.21
C VAL A 446 35.87 5.78 19.96
N GLY A 447 36.63 6.49 20.78
CA GLY A 447 36.82 7.94 20.66
C GLY A 447 38.29 8.30 20.76
N PHE A 448 38.67 9.44 20.18
CA PHE A 448 39.99 10.02 20.38
C PHE A 448 39.83 11.47 20.83
N SER A 449 40.46 11.85 21.94
CA SER A 449 40.49 13.22 22.43
C SER A 449 41.92 13.67 22.68
N THR A 450 42.16 14.96 22.50
CA THR A 450 43.43 15.61 22.84
C THR A 450 43.78 15.43 24.32
N LEU A 451 42.78 15.28 25.20
CA LEU A 451 42.98 15.11 26.65
C LEU A 451 43.11 13.63 27.06
N GLU A 452 42.20 12.75 26.64
CA GLU A 452 42.15 11.35 27.12
C GLU A 452 42.69 10.32 26.10
N LYS A 453 43.39 10.76 25.04
CA LYS A 453 43.90 9.90 23.95
C LYS A 453 42.79 9.00 23.38
N ALA A 454 43.10 7.75 23.05
CA ALA A 454 42.14 6.76 22.56
C ALA A 454 41.33 6.20 23.73
N MET A 455 40.00 6.17 23.58
CA MET A 455 39.06 5.68 24.57
C MET A 455 38.19 4.61 23.95
N MET A 456 37.86 3.58 24.72
CA MET A 456 36.86 2.59 24.35
C MET A 456 35.78 2.53 25.42
N TYR A 457 34.52 2.38 25.01
CA TYR A 457 33.46 2.11 25.96
C TYR A 457 32.47 1.08 25.43
N ALA A 458 31.94 0.30 26.36
CA ALA A 458 30.76 -0.52 26.19
C ALA A 458 29.71 -0.04 27.17
N GLU A 459 28.47 0.14 26.71
CA GLU A 459 27.39 0.66 27.51
C GLU A 459 26.10 -0.14 27.28
N PHE A 460 25.49 -0.55 28.39
CA PHE A 460 24.16 -1.14 28.40
C PHE A 460 23.20 -0.13 29.02
N ARG A 461 22.12 0.19 28.30
CA ARG A 461 20.99 0.97 28.81
C ARG A 461 19.73 0.15 28.73
N GLN A 462 18.96 0.16 29.82
CA GLN A 462 17.64 -0.43 29.88
C GLN A 462 16.65 0.64 30.34
N GLY A 463 15.77 1.06 29.45
CA GLY A 463 14.59 1.85 29.81
C GLY A 463 13.51 0.98 30.44
N ASN A 464 12.50 1.62 31.05
CA ASN A 464 11.42 0.96 31.76
C ASN A 464 11.89 -0.01 32.87
N PHE A 465 13.00 0.27 33.54
CA PHE A 465 13.57 -0.62 34.56
C PHE A 465 12.70 -0.67 35.83
N ASP A 466 12.64 -1.83 36.48
CA ASP A 466 11.97 -2.04 37.78
C ASP A 466 12.71 -3.10 38.61
N LEU A 467 13.54 -2.67 39.57
CA LEU A 467 14.33 -3.58 40.40
C LEU A 467 13.46 -4.59 41.18
N MET A 468 12.23 -4.22 41.53
CA MET A 468 11.33 -5.07 42.32
C MET A 468 10.76 -6.25 41.51
N LYS A 469 10.75 -6.15 40.17
CA LYS A 469 10.24 -7.20 39.27
C LYS A 469 11.29 -8.27 38.89
N TRP A 470 12.26 -8.56 39.74
CA TRP A 470 13.34 -9.51 39.40
C TRP A 470 12.88 -10.98 39.20
N ARG A 471 11.72 -11.36 39.76
CA ARG A 471 11.10 -12.70 39.60
C ARG A 471 9.86 -12.75 38.69
N ALA A 472 9.47 -11.64 38.08
CA ALA A 472 8.28 -11.57 37.22
C ALA A 472 8.56 -12.10 35.79
N PRO A 473 7.53 -12.43 34.99
CA PRO A 473 7.69 -12.84 33.58
C PRO A 473 8.48 -11.83 32.73
N HIS A 474 8.34 -10.53 33.05
CA HIS A 474 9.09 -9.44 32.44
C HIS A 474 10.12 -8.91 33.45
N ARG A 475 11.21 -9.66 33.60
CA ARG A 475 12.21 -9.40 34.64
C ARG A 475 12.79 -7.99 34.52
N LEU A 476 12.83 -7.32 35.66
CA LEU A 476 13.44 -5.99 35.81
C LEU A 476 12.80 -4.90 34.94
N GLN A 477 11.56 -5.06 34.49
CA GLN A 477 10.84 -4.10 33.65
C GLN A 477 9.48 -3.70 34.22
N GLY A 478 9.16 -2.40 34.22
CA GLY A 478 7.79 -1.93 34.37
C GLY A 478 7.57 -0.59 35.09
N ASP A 479 8.60 0.00 35.72
CA ASP A 479 8.43 1.21 36.57
C ASP A 479 8.80 2.52 35.84
N GLY A 480 9.15 2.43 34.55
CA GLY A 480 9.59 3.58 33.76
C GLY A 480 10.99 4.11 34.13
N GLN A 481 11.73 3.45 35.03
CA GLN A 481 13.07 3.89 35.43
C GLN A 481 14.11 3.62 34.33
N LYS A 482 15.30 4.22 34.45
CA LYS A 482 16.41 4.01 33.51
C LYS A 482 17.58 3.39 34.24
N PHE A 483 18.00 2.21 33.79
CA PHE A 483 19.23 1.58 34.22
C PHE A 483 20.32 1.81 33.17
N ARG A 484 21.52 2.19 33.62
CA ARG A 484 22.70 2.40 32.77
C ARG A 484 23.91 1.77 33.43
N LEU A 485 24.57 0.88 32.70
CA LEU A 485 25.87 0.33 33.04
C LEU A 485 26.85 0.73 31.94
N ARG A 486 27.95 1.41 32.30
CA ARG A 486 28.98 1.84 31.34
C ARG A 486 30.35 1.37 31.82
N LEU A 487 31.03 0.63 30.96
CA LEU A 487 32.43 0.26 31.12
C LEU A 487 33.27 1.14 30.19
N LYS A 488 34.34 1.71 30.72
CA LYS A 488 35.30 2.55 29.98
C LYS A 488 36.70 1.96 30.17
N LEU A 489 37.47 1.91 29.08
CA LEU A 489 38.86 1.50 29.03
C LEU A 489 39.70 2.59 28.38
#